data_AF-A0A9D1DUC2-F1
#
_entry.id   AF-A0A9D1DUC2-F1
#
_cell.length_a   1.000
_cell.length_b   1.000
_cell.length_c   1.000
_cell.angle_alpha   90.00
_cell.angle_beta   90.00
_cell.angle_gamma   90.00
#
_symmetry.space_group_name_H-M   'P 1'
#
loop_
_entity.id
_entity.type
_entity.pdbx_description
1 polymer ?
#
loop_
_entity_poly.entity_id
_entity_poly.type
_entity_poly.pdbx_seq_one_letter_code
_entity_poly.pdbx_strand_id
1 'polypeptide(L)'
;MYSKKLIYDYIIGNDIDNLEELESDNNFLFEVLKASHDISYYSYLDIFYRRKYNVIKYMLINFKDNFDVYREDADYLLDSLDRNSLKYKEIIVLMASIDKDVFNNYKIYRTGFYAEDRVEVGAVQNSDKELEELIGLGFEVVLSKYEDKPLILDYYAICFLYEMFYEDKNFEEIVHGNIKDKEKLNKLGNTKFLLDYIGNLDYYLKEYLERHLYLLDNLSKDLDLVKNNWDNYIKRINEQRVAIVYQVAEQFMETYRGKFYFDIYGTLDKIIRKYHLEEIFELEEEIEEFDLKDNEYLKNKFTKDMDKLITELFRDDVIFNDDSDYDIKDGKVLEFKKGLSRN
;
A
#
# COMPACT_ATOMS: atom_id res chain seq x y z
N MET A 1 -15.24 -12.72 40.93
CA MET A 1 -15.40 -11.46 40.17
C MET A 1 -16.01 -10.44 41.10
N TYR A 2 -15.38 -9.28 41.28
CA TYR A 2 -15.84 -8.24 42.20
C TYR A 2 -17.07 -7.51 41.65
N SER A 3 -17.92 -6.98 42.53
CA SER A 3 -19.10 -6.24 42.10
C SER A 3 -18.71 -4.88 41.50
N LYS A 4 -19.42 -4.44 40.44
CA LYS A 4 -19.18 -3.12 39.84
C LYS A 4 -19.33 -1.98 40.85
N LYS A 5 -20.28 -2.13 41.78
CA LYS A 5 -20.52 -1.15 42.85
C LYS A 5 -19.29 -1.02 43.75
N LEU A 6 -18.74 -2.14 44.22
CA LEU A 6 -17.54 -2.13 45.08
C LEU A 6 -16.35 -1.47 44.39
N ILE A 7 -16.11 -1.80 43.11
CA ILE A 7 -15.02 -1.19 42.33
C ILE A 7 -15.23 0.33 42.21
N TYR A 8 -16.45 0.77 41.91
CA TYR A 8 -16.77 2.19 41.79
C TYR A 8 -16.61 2.92 43.13
N ASP A 9 -17.16 2.36 44.21
CA ASP A 9 -17.04 2.89 45.56
C ASP A 9 -15.56 3.07 45.94
N TYR A 10 -14.69 2.13 45.58
CA TYR A 10 -13.25 2.21 45.82
C TYR A 10 -12.61 3.36 45.04
N ILE A 11 -12.92 3.47 43.73
CA ILE A 11 -12.38 4.51 42.86
C ILE A 11 -12.71 5.92 43.36
N ILE A 12 -13.92 6.13 43.89
CA ILE A 12 -14.37 7.46 44.38
C ILE A 12 -14.05 7.71 45.86
N GLY A 13 -13.40 6.76 46.54
CA GLY A 13 -13.02 6.89 47.96
C GLY A 13 -14.20 6.82 48.92
N ASN A 14 -15.24 6.06 48.59
CA ASN A 14 -16.32 5.76 49.54
C ASN A 14 -15.81 4.83 50.66
N ASP A 15 -16.51 4.87 51.79
CA ASP A 15 -16.21 4.00 52.93
C ASP A 15 -16.48 2.52 52.56
N ILE A 16 -15.47 1.67 52.76
CA ILE A 16 -15.49 0.25 52.37
C ILE A 16 -14.95 -0.59 53.53
N ASP A 17 -15.75 -1.57 53.92
CA ASP A 17 -15.32 -2.60 54.86
C ASP A 17 -14.20 -3.46 54.23
N ASN A 18 -13.16 -3.78 55.00
CA ASN A 18 -12.01 -4.61 54.60
C ASN A 18 -11.11 -4.01 53.49
N LEU A 19 -10.94 -2.68 53.47
CA LEU A 19 -10.07 -1.98 52.53
C LEU A 19 -8.66 -2.60 52.41
N GLU A 20 -8.02 -2.90 53.54
CA GLU A 20 -6.66 -3.48 53.56
C GLU A 20 -6.58 -4.84 52.85
N GLU A 21 -7.63 -5.67 52.96
CA GLU A 21 -7.70 -6.96 52.27
C GLU A 21 -7.81 -6.74 50.75
N LEU A 22 -8.67 -5.81 50.33
CA LEU A 22 -8.87 -5.48 48.92
C LEU A 22 -7.60 -4.92 48.27
N GLU A 23 -6.88 -4.02 48.96
CA GLU A 23 -5.62 -3.45 48.47
C GLU A 23 -4.48 -4.46 48.42
N SER A 24 -4.60 -5.59 49.12
CA SER A 24 -3.66 -6.71 49.01
C SER A 24 -4.02 -7.70 47.88
N ASP A 25 -5.23 -7.64 47.31
CA ASP A 25 -5.63 -8.51 46.20
C ASP A 25 -5.35 -7.89 44.83
N ASN A 26 -4.34 -8.45 44.17
CA ASN A 26 -3.98 -8.13 42.79
C ASN A 26 -5.14 -8.26 41.78
N ASN A 27 -6.06 -9.21 41.97
CA ASN A 27 -7.21 -9.33 41.07
C ASN A 27 -8.17 -8.16 41.24
N PHE A 28 -8.39 -7.71 42.48
CA PHE A 28 -9.21 -6.54 42.76
C PHE A 28 -8.59 -5.29 42.15
N LEU A 29 -7.32 -5.01 42.46
CA LEU A 29 -6.59 -3.85 41.92
C LEU A 29 -6.53 -3.85 40.39
N PHE A 30 -6.41 -5.02 39.76
CA PHE A 30 -6.44 -5.11 38.30
C PHE A 30 -7.83 -4.80 37.72
N GLU A 31 -8.91 -5.18 38.38
CA GLU A 31 -10.26 -4.76 37.98
C GLU A 31 -10.50 -3.26 38.21
N VAL A 32 -9.93 -2.67 39.27
CA VAL A 32 -9.92 -1.21 39.49
C VAL A 32 -9.17 -0.49 38.37
N LEU A 33 -7.97 -0.96 38.00
CA LEU A 33 -7.20 -0.42 36.87
C LEU A 33 -8.03 -0.44 35.58
N LYS A 34 -8.68 -1.56 35.28
CA LYS A 34 -9.54 -1.70 34.09
C LYS A 34 -10.72 -0.75 34.09
N ALA A 35 -11.35 -0.55 35.24
CA ALA A 35 -12.55 0.30 35.34
C ALA A 35 -12.18 1.79 35.32
N SER A 36 -11.15 2.18 36.06
CA SER A 36 -10.70 3.57 36.16
C SER A 36 -9.97 4.07 34.92
N HIS A 37 -9.34 3.17 34.15
CA HIS A 37 -8.38 3.51 33.09
C HIS A 37 -7.21 4.38 33.60
N ASP A 38 -6.87 4.29 34.88
CA ASP A 38 -5.72 4.99 35.47
C ASP A 38 -4.52 4.04 35.59
N ILE A 39 -3.45 4.36 34.86
CA ILE A 39 -2.19 3.60 34.82
C ILE A 39 -1.50 3.55 36.18
N SER A 40 -1.77 4.50 37.08
CA SER A 40 -1.16 4.54 38.41
C SER A 40 -1.42 3.26 39.20
N TYR A 41 -2.59 2.63 39.00
CA TYR A 41 -2.96 1.38 39.67
C TYR A 41 -2.07 0.19 39.28
N TYR A 42 -1.37 0.26 38.15
CA TYR A 42 -0.43 -0.78 37.75
C TYR A 42 0.73 -0.92 38.75
N SER A 43 1.14 0.20 39.35
CA SER A 43 2.24 0.23 40.32
C SER A 43 1.91 -0.46 41.66
N TYR A 44 0.61 -0.57 42.00
CA TYR A 44 0.15 -1.27 43.21
C TYR A 44 0.06 -2.79 43.03
N LEU A 45 0.14 -3.29 41.80
CA LEU A 45 0.18 -4.72 41.54
C LEU A 45 1.55 -5.31 41.90
N ASP A 46 1.55 -6.50 42.49
CA ASP A 46 2.74 -7.30 42.72
C ASP A 46 3.45 -7.63 41.40
N ILE A 47 4.78 -7.62 41.44
CA ILE A 47 5.63 -7.80 40.27
C ILE A 47 5.37 -9.12 39.53
N PHE A 48 5.10 -10.22 40.24
CA PHE A 48 4.81 -11.51 39.60
C PHE A 48 3.44 -11.50 38.94
N TYR A 49 2.49 -10.75 39.50
CA TYR A 49 1.17 -10.58 38.91
C TYR A 49 1.23 -9.73 37.65
N ARG A 50 1.97 -8.61 37.68
CA ARG A 50 2.17 -7.69 36.54
C ARG A 50 2.72 -8.39 35.30
N ARG A 51 3.60 -9.37 35.50
CA ARG A 51 4.27 -10.15 34.44
C ARG A 51 3.42 -11.29 33.86
N LYS A 52 2.19 -11.48 34.32
CA LYS A 52 1.30 -12.50 33.72
C LYS A 52 0.88 -12.09 32.31
N TYR A 53 0.84 -13.06 31.39
CA TYR A 53 0.43 -12.85 30.00
C TYR A 53 -0.87 -12.03 29.83
N ASN A 54 -1.94 -12.36 30.56
CA ASN A 54 -3.22 -11.65 30.45
C ASN A 54 -3.13 -10.19 30.94
N VAL A 55 -2.22 -9.90 31.88
CA VAL A 55 -2.02 -8.55 32.39
C VAL A 55 -1.23 -7.73 31.37
N ILE A 56 -0.08 -8.21 30.91
CA ILE A 56 0.72 -7.52 29.88
C ILE A 56 -0.07 -7.33 28.59
N LYS A 57 -0.80 -8.34 28.11
CA LYS A 57 -1.67 -8.22 26.93
C LYS A 57 -2.71 -7.12 27.11
N TYR A 58 -3.34 -7.03 28.28
CA TYR A 58 -4.28 -5.96 28.57
C TYR A 58 -3.61 -4.58 28.56
N MET A 59 -2.43 -4.45 29.17
CA MET A 59 -1.66 -3.20 29.17
C MET A 59 -1.29 -2.75 27.76
N LEU A 60 -0.77 -3.65 26.94
CA LEU A 60 -0.42 -3.37 25.53
C LEU A 60 -1.63 -2.93 24.70
N ILE A 61 -2.84 -3.42 25.01
CA ILE A 61 -4.05 -3.05 24.26
C ILE A 61 -4.59 -1.70 24.73
N ASN A 62 -4.63 -1.44 26.04
CA ASN A 62 -5.39 -0.31 26.61
C ASN A 62 -4.53 0.87 27.06
N PHE A 63 -3.22 0.67 27.26
CA PHE A 63 -2.28 1.69 27.75
C PHE A 63 -1.09 1.82 26.79
N LYS A 64 -1.36 1.92 25.49
CA LYS A 64 -0.34 2.03 24.42
C LYS A 64 0.60 3.22 24.64
N ASP A 65 0.03 4.37 25.03
CA ASP A 65 0.80 5.61 25.22
C ASP A 65 1.71 5.58 26.46
N ASN A 66 1.50 4.62 27.37
CA ASN A 66 2.27 4.44 28.60
C ASN A 66 3.22 3.23 28.54
N PHE A 67 3.58 2.77 27.34
CA PHE A 67 4.39 1.56 27.16
C PHE A 67 5.68 1.53 27.99
N ASP A 68 6.35 2.67 28.15
CA ASP A 68 7.56 2.79 28.97
C ASP A 68 7.36 2.37 30.43
N VAL A 69 6.14 2.53 30.98
CA VAL A 69 5.82 2.19 32.39
C VAL A 69 5.90 0.69 32.66
N TYR A 70 5.58 -0.14 31.66
CA TYR A 70 5.49 -1.59 31.82
C TYR A 70 6.35 -2.38 30.83
N ARG A 71 7.24 -1.70 30.09
CA ARG A 71 8.14 -2.32 29.11
C ARG A 71 8.98 -3.42 29.73
N GLU A 72 9.64 -3.14 30.87
CA GLU A 72 10.51 -4.13 31.53
C GLU A 72 9.77 -5.40 31.95
N ASP A 73 8.51 -5.26 32.41
CA ASP A 73 7.69 -6.41 32.78
C ASP A 73 7.19 -7.19 31.54
N ALA A 74 6.99 -6.51 30.41
CA ALA A 74 6.66 -7.13 29.13
C ALA A 74 7.88 -7.88 28.53
N ASP A 75 9.07 -7.31 28.61
CA ASP A 75 10.33 -7.95 28.21
C ASP A 75 10.60 -9.20 29.05
N TYR A 76 10.43 -9.11 30.36
CA TYR A 76 10.57 -10.26 31.23
C TYR A 76 9.58 -11.38 30.87
N LEU A 77 8.33 -11.03 30.54
CA LEU A 77 7.36 -12.00 30.05
C LEU A 77 7.86 -12.65 28.75
N LEU A 78 8.34 -11.88 27.77
CA LEU A 78 8.85 -12.40 26.51
C LEU A 78 9.99 -13.41 26.72
N ASP A 79 10.95 -13.08 27.59
CA ASP A 79 12.08 -13.97 27.92
C ASP A 79 11.63 -15.29 28.57
N SER A 80 10.48 -15.29 29.24
CA SER A 80 9.91 -16.47 29.89
C SER A 80 9.04 -17.34 28.97
N LEU A 81 8.61 -16.82 27.82
CA LEU A 81 7.74 -17.52 26.88
C LEU A 81 8.55 -18.36 25.90
N ASP A 82 7.98 -19.49 25.47
CA ASP A 82 8.52 -20.24 24.33
C ASP A 82 8.39 -19.40 23.05
N ARG A 83 9.50 -19.21 22.34
CA ARG A 83 9.58 -18.41 21.10
C ARG A 83 8.68 -18.92 20.00
N ASN A 84 8.36 -20.22 19.99
CA ASN A 84 7.46 -20.82 19.02
C ASN A 84 5.99 -20.76 19.45
N SER A 85 5.70 -20.25 20.65
CA SER A 85 4.33 -20.18 21.15
C SER A 85 3.54 -19.02 20.53
N LEU A 86 2.24 -19.24 20.35
CA LEU A 86 1.33 -18.18 19.89
C LEU A 86 1.31 -16.97 20.84
N LYS A 87 1.48 -17.21 22.15
CA LYS A 87 1.56 -16.13 23.15
C LYS A 87 2.76 -15.23 22.90
N TYR A 88 3.93 -15.81 22.59
CA TYR A 88 5.12 -15.03 22.24
C TYR A 88 4.87 -14.18 20.99
N LYS A 89 4.31 -14.78 19.94
CA LYS A 89 3.98 -14.09 18.68
C LYS A 89 3.00 -12.94 18.89
N GLU A 90 1.93 -13.13 19.65
CA GLU A 90 0.95 -12.07 19.96
C GLU A 90 1.58 -10.88 20.71
N ILE A 91 2.40 -11.15 21.73
CA ILE A 91 3.05 -10.09 22.51
C ILE A 91 4.03 -9.32 21.63
N ILE A 92 4.82 -10.00 20.80
CA ILE A 92 5.72 -9.35 19.84
C ILE A 92 4.94 -8.47 18.84
N VAL A 93 3.84 -8.97 18.28
CA VAL A 93 2.99 -8.19 17.35
C VAL A 93 2.49 -6.91 18.03
N LEU A 94 2.00 -7.02 19.27
CA LEU A 94 1.53 -5.87 20.05
C LEU A 94 2.66 -4.88 20.35
N MET A 95 3.77 -5.34 20.92
CA MET A 95 4.90 -4.48 21.30
C MET A 95 5.50 -3.76 20.10
N ALA A 96 5.72 -4.47 18.99
CA ALA A 96 6.23 -3.87 17.74
C ALA A 96 5.30 -2.82 17.12
N SER A 97 4.00 -2.84 17.46
CA SER A 97 3.01 -1.88 16.96
C SER A 97 2.93 -0.61 17.82
N ILE A 98 3.43 -0.65 19.05
CA ILE A 98 3.35 0.46 20.02
C ILE A 98 4.69 1.16 20.15
N ASP A 99 5.78 0.41 20.03
CA ASP A 99 7.12 0.93 20.21
C ASP A 99 7.47 1.97 19.13
N LYS A 100 7.80 3.17 19.62
CA LYS A 100 8.11 4.36 18.82
C LYS A 100 9.48 4.28 18.16
N ASP A 101 10.37 3.45 18.68
CA ASP A 101 11.71 3.29 18.11
C ASP A 101 11.61 2.69 16.72
N VAL A 102 12.13 3.39 15.71
CA VAL A 102 12.04 2.98 14.30
C VAL A 102 12.61 1.57 14.09
N PHE A 103 13.65 1.22 14.84
CA PHE A 103 14.31 -0.07 14.78
C PHE A 103 14.51 -0.65 16.19
N ASN A 104 13.84 -1.76 16.47
CA ASN A 104 14.02 -2.52 17.70
C ASN A 104 13.83 -4.03 17.44
N ASN A 105 14.19 -4.84 18.43
CA ASN A 105 14.15 -6.29 18.30
C ASN A 105 12.73 -6.82 18.06
N TYR A 106 11.69 -6.22 18.62
CA TYR A 106 10.31 -6.68 18.42
C TYR A 106 9.88 -6.54 16.95
N LYS A 107 10.24 -5.43 16.29
CA LYS A 107 9.97 -5.22 14.87
C LYS A 107 10.71 -6.23 14.00
N ILE A 108 11.97 -6.53 14.33
CA ILE A 108 12.75 -7.57 13.64
C ILE A 108 12.09 -8.94 13.78
N TYR A 109 11.73 -9.34 15.01
CA TYR A 109 11.06 -10.62 15.24
C TYR A 109 9.71 -10.71 14.53
N ARG A 110 8.91 -9.63 14.60
CA ARG A 110 7.62 -9.54 13.91
C ARG A 110 7.78 -9.74 12.40
N THR A 111 8.72 -9.02 11.76
CA THR A 111 9.03 -9.20 10.34
C THR A 111 9.53 -10.61 10.04
N GLY A 112 10.34 -11.19 10.92
CA GLY A 112 10.82 -12.58 10.79
C GLY A 112 9.68 -13.59 10.74
N PHE A 113 8.65 -13.43 11.58
CA PHE A 113 7.48 -14.30 11.56
C PHE A 113 6.74 -14.25 10.22
N TYR A 114 6.59 -13.05 9.67
CA TYR A 114 5.94 -12.87 8.39
C TYR A 114 6.75 -13.52 7.27
N ALA A 115 8.06 -13.27 7.21
CA ALA A 115 8.95 -13.87 6.23
C ALA A 115 8.95 -15.41 6.29
N GLU A 116 8.96 -16.00 7.49
CA GLU A 116 8.89 -17.46 7.67
C GLU A 116 7.59 -18.04 7.10
N ASP A 117 6.44 -17.45 7.45
CA ASP A 117 5.15 -17.90 6.96
C ASP A 117 4.99 -17.62 5.44
N ARG A 118 5.64 -16.58 4.89
CA ARG A 118 5.69 -16.33 3.44
C ARG A 118 6.52 -17.35 2.68
N VAL A 119 7.59 -17.89 3.27
CA VAL A 119 8.32 -19.03 2.70
C VAL A 119 7.42 -20.27 2.62
N GLU A 120 6.62 -20.52 3.65
CA GLU A 120 5.63 -21.62 3.65
C GLU A 120 4.59 -21.42 2.54
N VAL A 121 4.03 -20.22 2.41
CA VAL A 121 3.12 -19.87 1.31
C VAL A 121 3.77 -20.11 -0.06
N GLY A 122 5.00 -19.62 -0.26
CA GLY A 122 5.72 -19.81 -1.51
C GLY A 122 5.98 -21.29 -1.83
N ALA A 123 6.22 -22.13 -0.82
CA ALA A 123 6.34 -23.57 -1.01
C ALA A 123 5.04 -24.22 -1.51
N VAL A 124 3.88 -23.76 -1.00
CA VAL A 124 2.56 -24.23 -1.46
C VAL A 124 2.30 -23.78 -2.90
N GLN A 125 2.51 -22.49 -3.21
CA GLN A 125 2.31 -21.95 -4.56
C GLN A 125 3.19 -22.67 -5.61
N ASN A 126 4.43 -23.00 -5.27
CA ASN A 126 5.34 -23.71 -6.18
C ASN A 126 5.05 -25.21 -6.32
N SER A 127 4.15 -25.77 -5.52
CA SER A 127 3.86 -27.21 -5.53
C SER A 127 2.86 -27.60 -6.62
N ASP A 128 1.91 -26.73 -6.95
CA ASP A 128 0.86 -26.97 -7.94
C ASP A 128 0.29 -25.63 -8.44
N LYS A 129 0.11 -25.50 -9.75
CA LYS A 129 -0.45 -24.30 -10.39
C LYS A 129 -1.93 -24.12 -10.06
N GLU A 130 -2.70 -25.20 -9.91
CA GLU A 130 -4.11 -25.08 -9.50
C GLU A 130 -4.22 -24.55 -8.07
N LEU A 131 -3.28 -24.92 -7.20
CA LEU A 131 -3.21 -24.37 -5.84
C LEU A 131 -2.79 -22.90 -5.86
N GLU A 132 -1.81 -22.51 -6.67
CA GLU A 132 -1.41 -21.10 -6.85
C GLU A 132 -2.62 -20.21 -7.22
N GLU A 133 -3.41 -20.63 -8.22
CA GLU A 133 -4.60 -19.90 -8.67
C GLU A 133 -5.68 -19.84 -7.57
N LEU A 134 -5.83 -20.88 -6.75
CA LEU A 134 -6.81 -20.95 -5.68
C LEU A 134 -6.45 -20.03 -4.49
N ILE A 135 -5.19 -20.06 -4.06
CA ILE A 135 -4.76 -19.38 -2.83
C ILE A 135 -4.37 -17.92 -3.05
N GLY A 136 -4.21 -17.49 -4.31
CA GLY A 136 -3.83 -16.12 -4.65
C GLY A 136 -2.45 -15.76 -4.11
N LEU A 137 -2.33 -14.63 -3.40
CA LEU A 137 -1.08 -14.28 -2.70
C LEU A 137 -0.78 -15.21 -1.51
N GLY A 138 -1.77 -15.99 -1.07
CA GLY A 138 -1.65 -17.07 -0.09
C GLY A 138 -2.10 -16.69 1.32
N PHE A 139 -3.01 -15.73 1.46
CA PHE A 139 -3.58 -15.39 2.76
C PHE A 139 -4.35 -16.58 3.37
N GLU A 140 -4.91 -17.48 2.55
CA GLU A 140 -5.56 -18.72 3.00
C GLU A 140 -4.67 -19.58 3.90
N VAL A 141 -3.39 -19.74 3.53
CA VAL A 141 -2.44 -20.55 4.28
C VAL A 141 -2.26 -19.98 5.69
N VAL A 142 -2.11 -18.66 5.79
CA VAL A 142 -2.00 -17.95 7.07
C VAL A 142 -3.31 -18.04 7.85
N LEU A 143 -4.45 -17.86 7.18
CA LEU A 143 -5.77 -17.95 7.77
C LEU A 143 -5.99 -19.31 8.42
N SER A 144 -5.62 -20.40 7.73
CA SER A 144 -5.73 -21.77 8.26
C SER A 144 -4.86 -22.02 9.49
N LYS A 145 -3.69 -21.37 9.57
CA LYS A 145 -2.73 -21.51 10.67
C LYS A 145 -3.14 -20.73 11.92
N TYR A 146 -3.88 -19.63 11.75
CA TYR A 146 -4.19 -18.67 12.82
C TYR A 146 -5.68 -18.33 12.93
N GLU A 147 -6.58 -19.22 12.48
CA GLU A 147 -8.03 -18.99 12.37
C GLU A 147 -8.66 -18.36 13.62
N ASP A 148 -8.22 -18.75 14.82
CA ASP A 148 -8.75 -18.27 16.10
C ASP A 148 -7.92 -17.13 16.74
N LYS A 149 -7.01 -16.50 15.98
CA LYS A 149 -6.08 -15.46 16.44
C LYS A 149 -6.24 -14.16 15.64
N PRO A 150 -7.33 -13.38 15.87
CA PRO A 150 -7.62 -12.17 15.09
C PRO A 150 -6.48 -11.14 15.15
N LEU A 151 -5.79 -11.00 16.28
CA LEU A 151 -4.64 -10.09 16.40
C LEU A 151 -3.49 -10.46 15.44
N ILE A 152 -3.24 -11.76 15.27
CA ILE A 152 -2.20 -12.22 14.33
C ILE A 152 -2.72 -12.05 12.91
N LEU A 153 -3.95 -12.46 12.61
CA LEU A 153 -4.54 -12.34 11.28
C LEU A 153 -4.60 -10.88 10.79
N ASP A 154 -4.96 -9.94 11.65
CA ASP A 154 -4.93 -8.50 11.35
C ASP A 154 -3.54 -8.02 10.96
N TYR A 155 -2.52 -8.45 11.70
CA TYR A 155 -1.14 -8.12 11.39
C TYR A 155 -0.73 -8.67 10.01
N TYR A 156 -1.08 -9.92 9.72
CA TYR A 156 -0.77 -10.51 8.40
C TYR A 156 -1.55 -9.83 7.28
N ALA A 157 -2.83 -9.52 7.47
CA ALA A 157 -3.63 -8.80 6.49
C ALA A 157 -2.99 -7.46 6.15
N ILE A 158 -2.49 -6.71 7.14
CA ILE A 158 -1.75 -5.45 6.92
C ILE A 158 -0.46 -5.70 6.12
N CYS A 159 0.29 -6.77 6.40
CA CYS A 159 1.49 -7.10 5.63
C CYS A 159 1.17 -7.45 4.17
N PHE A 160 0.15 -8.26 3.91
CA PHE A 160 -0.28 -8.58 2.54
C PHE A 160 -0.74 -7.33 1.78
N LEU A 161 -1.52 -6.46 2.43
CA LEU A 161 -1.88 -5.16 1.86
C LEU A 161 -0.65 -4.31 1.55
N TYR A 162 0.38 -4.37 2.40
CA TYR A 162 1.62 -3.65 2.14
C TYR A 162 2.35 -4.18 0.90
N GLU A 163 2.49 -5.50 0.74
CA GLU A 163 3.06 -6.14 -0.46
C GLU A 163 2.28 -5.70 -1.71
N MET A 164 0.94 -5.78 -1.66
CA MET A 164 0.07 -5.45 -2.80
C MET A 164 0.20 -4.01 -3.29
N PHE A 165 0.32 -3.05 -2.37
CA PHE A 165 0.12 -1.64 -2.66
C PHE A 165 1.36 -0.76 -2.60
N TYR A 166 2.46 -1.24 -1.98
CA TYR A 166 3.63 -0.39 -1.73
C TYR A 166 5.00 -1.04 -1.97
N GLU A 167 5.12 -2.37 -2.10
CA GLU A 167 6.43 -3.01 -2.27
C GLU A 167 7.00 -2.80 -3.68
N ASP A 168 6.23 -3.13 -4.71
CA ASP A 168 6.70 -3.08 -6.11
C ASP A 168 6.04 -1.99 -6.97
N LYS A 169 4.98 -1.34 -6.47
CA LYS A 169 4.14 -0.43 -7.25
C LYS A 169 3.78 0.81 -6.45
N ASN A 170 3.61 1.93 -7.15
CA ASN A 170 3.08 3.14 -6.54
C ASN A 170 1.55 3.01 -6.41
N PHE A 171 1.02 3.29 -5.21
CA PHE A 171 -0.42 3.28 -4.96
C PHE A 171 -1.22 4.15 -5.94
N GLU A 172 -0.72 5.35 -6.28
CA GLU A 172 -1.36 6.26 -7.25
C GLU A 172 -1.44 5.60 -8.64
N GLU A 173 -0.40 4.89 -9.07
CA GLU A 173 -0.37 4.16 -10.34
C GLU A 173 -1.35 2.98 -10.36
N ILE A 174 -1.46 2.22 -9.26
CA ILE A 174 -2.44 1.13 -9.14
C ILE A 174 -3.86 1.68 -9.35
N VAL A 175 -4.20 2.78 -8.69
CA VAL A 175 -5.52 3.39 -8.79
C VAL A 175 -5.81 3.82 -10.23
N HIS A 176 -4.94 4.63 -10.82
CA HIS A 176 -5.11 5.11 -12.20
C HIS A 176 -5.02 3.98 -13.25
N GLY A 177 -4.35 2.87 -12.94
CA GLY A 177 -4.33 1.66 -13.75
C GLY A 177 -5.71 1.00 -13.86
N ASN A 178 -6.44 0.95 -12.74
CA ASN A 178 -7.71 0.21 -12.63
C ASN A 178 -8.95 1.08 -12.91
N ILE A 179 -8.91 2.38 -12.64
CA ILE A 179 -10.05 3.27 -12.88
C ILE A 179 -9.59 4.57 -13.54
N LYS A 180 -10.22 4.90 -14.67
CA LYS A 180 -9.82 6.05 -15.50
C LYS A 180 -10.62 7.31 -15.24
N ASP A 181 -11.79 7.15 -14.63
CA ASP A 181 -12.74 8.22 -14.39
C ASP A 181 -12.93 8.42 -12.88
N LYS A 182 -12.53 9.59 -12.39
CA LYS A 182 -12.68 9.99 -11.00
C LYS A 182 -14.14 9.92 -10.54
N GLU A 183 -15.10 10.27 -11.39
CA GLU A 183 -16.53 10.20 -11.06
C GLU A 183 -17.01 8.76 -10.92
N LYS A 184 -16.49 7.82 -11.71
CA LYS A 184 -16.76 6.38 -11.52
C LYS A 184 -16.17 5.90 -10.20
N LEU A 185 -14.95 6.31 -9.85
CA LEU A 185 -14.33 5.95 -8.58
C LEU A 185 -15.10 6.51 -7.39
N ASN A 186 -15.57 7.75 -7.49
CA ASN A 186 -16.43 8.37 -6.47
C ASN A 186 -17.76 7.62 -6.30
N LYS A 187 -18.38 7.19 -7.40
CA LYS A 187 -19.62 6.40 -7.36
C LYS A 187 -19.42 4.99 -6.79
N LEU A 188 -18.28 4.36 -7.10
CA LEU A 188 -17.95 3.02 -6.61
C LEU A 188 -17.70 3.02 -5.08
N GLY A 189 -17.02 4.06 -4.59
CA GLY A 189 -16.63 4.21 -3.19
C GLY A 189 -15.32 3.48 -2.86
N ASN A 190 -14.58 4.01 -1.89
CA ASN A 190 -13.22 3.54 -1.54
C ASN A 190 -13.19 2.07 -1.15
N THR A 191 -14.07 1.69 -0.21
CA THR A 191 -14.11 0.32 0.32
C THR A 191 -14.35 -0.70 -0.77
N LYS A 192 -15.31 -0.44 -1.66
CA LYS A 192 -15.64 -1.37 -2.74
C LYS A 192 -14.51 -1.47 -3.76
N PHE A 193 -13.93 -0.33 -4.17
CA PHE A 193 -12.77 -0.32 -5.05
C PHE A 193 -11.61 -1.17 -4.50
N LEU A 194 -11.25 -0.95 -3.23
CA LEU A 194 -10.16 -1.67 -2.57
C LEU A 194 -10.46 -3.17 -2.47
N LEU A 195 -11.65 -3.56 -2.01
CA LEU A 195 -12.04 -4.96 -1.88
C LEU A 195 -12.11 -5.67 -3.24
N ASP A 196 -12.60 -5.00 -4.29
CA ASP A 196 -12.65 -5.58 -5.64
C ASP A 196 -11.24 -5.78 -6.20
N TYR A 197 -10.32 -4.82 -6.02
CA TYR A 197 -8.93 -4.98 -6.42
C TYR A 197 -8.23 -6.11 -5.66
N ILE A 198 -8.35 -6.13 -4.33
CA ILE A 198 -7.75 -7.15 -3.47
C ILE A 198 -8.28 -8.54 -3.83
N GLY A 199 -9.60 -8.68 -4.03
CA GLY A 199 -10.21 -9.96 -4.37
C GLY A 199 -9.79 -10.55 -5.71
N ASN A 200 -9.32 -9.72 -6.64
CA ASN A 200 -8.73 -10.20 -7.89
C ASN A 200 -7.33 -10.81 -7.70
N LEU A 201 -6.66 -10.52 -6.58
CA LEU A 201 -5.33 -11.02 -6.24
C LEU A 201 -5.36 -12.11 -5.17
N ASP A 202 -6.25 -11.97 -4.19
CA ASP A 202 -6.41 -12.90 -3.07
C ASP A 202 -7.85 -12.86 -2.55
N TYR A 203 -8.62 -13.91 -2.85
CA TYR A 203 -10.02 -14.04 -2.47
C TYR A 203 -10.21 -14.11 -0.95
N TYR A 204 -9.37 -14.87 -0.25
CA TYR A 204 -9.51 -15.10 1.18
C TYR A 204 -9.14 -13.87 2.00
N LEU A 205 -8.17 -13.08 1.54
CA LEU A 205 -7.88 -11.77 2.13
C LEU A 205 -9.09 -10.84 1.98
N LYS A 206 -9.73 -10.81 0.81
CA LYS A 206 -10.97 -10.03 0.61
C LYS A 206 -12.05 -10.46 1.61
N GLU A 207 -12.35 -11.75 1.71
CA GLU A 207 -13.38 -12.26 2.65
C GLU A 207 -13.07 -11.88 4.10
N TYR A 208 -11.80 -11.94 4.50
CA TYR A 208 -11.38 -11.52 5.83
C TYR A 208 -11.62 -10.02 6.04
N LEU A 209 -11.23 -9.18 5.08
CA LEU A 209 -11.37 -7.72 5.15
C LEU A 209 -12.81 -7.24 5.14
N GLU A 210 -13.73 -7.94 4.46
CA GLU A 210 -15.17 -7.64 4.51
C GLU A 210 -15.73 -7.65 5.93
N ARG A 211 -15.11 -8.42 6.85
CA ARG A 211 -15.46 -8.48 8.27
C ARG A 211 -14.61 -7.56 9.15
N HIS A 212 -13.51 -7.05 8.64
CA HIS A 212 -12.49 -6.26 9.37
C HIS A 212 -12.14 -4.96 8.64
N LEU A 213 -13.17 -4.20 8.24
CA LEU A 213 -13.03 -3.01 7.39
C LEU A 213 -12.08 -1.93 7.94
N TYR A 214 -11.88 -1.86 9.25
CA TYR A 214 -10.93 -0.93 9.88
C TYR A 214 -9.48 -1.10 9.39
N LEU A 215 -9.13 -2.28 8.88
CA LEU A 215 -7.81 -2.54 8.30
C LEU A 215 -7.60 -1.79 6.97
N LEU A 216 -8.68 -1.32 6.33
CA LEU A 216 -8.64 -0.55 5.08
C LEU A 216 -8.59 0.97 5.31
N ASP A 217 -8.66 1.46 6.55
CA ASP A 217 -8.81 2.89 6.84
C ASP A 217 -7.64 3.73 6.29
N ASN A 218 -6.41 3.22 6.38
CA ASN A 218 -5.23 3.93 5.86
C ASN A 218 -5.23 3.95 4.33
N LEU A 219 -5.50 2.81 3.68
CA LEU A 219 -5.62 2.73 2.22
C LEU A 219 -6.75 3.63 1.69
N SER A 220 -7.86 3.73 2.43
CA SER A 220 -8.97 4.62 2.10
C SER A 220 -8.54 6.08 2.13
N LYS A 221 -7.75 6.49 3.14
CA LYS A 221 -7.18 7.85 3.21
C LYS A 221 -6.21 8.11 2.06
N ASP A 222 -5.36 7.14 1.73
CA ASP A 222 -4.43 7.26 0.61
C ASP A 222 -5.18 7.38 -0.72
N LEU A 223 -6.29 6.65 -0.88
CA LEU A 223 -7.17 6.77 -2.04
C LEU A 223 -7.83 8.14 -2.14
N ASP A 224 -8.23 8.73 -1.01
CA ASP A 224 -8.73 10.10 -0.98
C ASP A 224 -7.65 11.12 -1.39
N LEU A 225 -6.39 10.90 -0.99
CA LEU A 225 -5.27 11.72 -1.47
C LEU A 225 -5.09 11.62 -2.99
N VAL A 226 -5.15 10.41 -3.56
CA VAL A 226 -5.11 10.20 -5.02
C VAL A 226 -6.27 10.92 -5.72
N LYS A 227 -7.50 10.78 -5.21
CA LYS A 227 -8.67 11.48 -5.76
C LYS A 227 -8.51 13.00 -5.74
N ASN A 228 -7.94 13.55 -4.68
CA ASN A 228 -7.70 14.99 -4.56
C ASN A 228 -6.60 15.46 -5.52
N ASN A 229 -5.65 14.58 -5.84
CA ASN A 229 -4.53 14.87 -6.76
C ASN A 229 -4.75 14.40 -8.20
N TRP A 230 -5.96 13.91 -8.53
CA TRP A 230 -6.26 13.22 -9.78
C TRP A 230 -5.77 13.95 -11.04
N ASP A 231 -6.12 15.23 -11.19
CA ASP A 231 -5.80 16.00 -12.39
C ASP A 231 -4.29 16.31 -12.50
N ASN A 232 -3.61 16.44 -11.36
CA ASN A 232 -2.17 16.67 -11.33
C ASN A 232 -1.39 15.41 -11.75
N TYR A 233 -1.85 14.22 -11.38
CA TYR A 233 -1.26 12.97 -11.85
C TYR A 233 -1.33 12.91 -13.38
N ILE A 234 -2.53 13.13 -13.94
CA ILE A 234 -2.77 13.10 -15.39
C ILE A 234 -1.87 14.12 -16.11
N LYS A 235 -1.82 15.35 -15.59
CA LYS A 235 -0.95 16.39 -16.12
C LYS A 235 0.52 15.97 -16.11
N ARG A 236 1.02 15.43 -14.99
CA ARG A 236 2.43 15.00 -14.84
C ARG A 236 2.79 13.89 -15.82
N ILE A 237 1.92 12.90 -16.00
CA ILE A 237 2.12 11.83 -16.97
C ILE A 237 2.13 12.38 -18.40
N ASN A 238 1.21 13.30 -18.73
CA ASN A 238 1.19 13.94 -20.04
C ASN A 238 2.46 14.76 -20.30
N GLU A 239 2.94 15.54 -19.34
CA GLU A 239 4.21 16.29 -19.45
C GLU A 239 5.40 15.35 -19.72
N GLN A 240 5.48 14.20 -19.05
CA GLN A 240 6.51 13.20 -19.31
C GLN A 240 6.40 12.62 -20.73
N ARG A 241 5.19 12.25 -21.16
CA ARG A 241 4.94 11.72 -22.51
C ARG A 241 5.36 12.71 -23.59
N VAL A 242 4.99 13.99 -23.43
CA VAL A 242 5.39 15.09 -24.30
C VAL A 242 6.91 15.19 -24.40
N ALA A 243 7.61 15.13 -23.26
CA ALA A 243 9.07 15.20 -23.24
C ALA A 243 9.72 14.04 -24.03
N ILE A 244 9.17 12.82 -23.94
CA ILE A 244 9.70 11.65 -24.66
C ILE A 244 9.47 11.78 -26.16
N VAL A 245 8.28 12.20 -26.58
CA VAL A 245 7.97 12.46 -28.00
C VAL A 245 8.98 13.46 -28.57
N TYR A 246 9.26 14.54 -27.84
CA TYR A 246 10.28 15.52 -28.23
C TYR A 246 11.69 14.91 -28.31
N GLN A 247 12.10 14.11 -27.33
CA GLN A 247 13.41 13.45 -27.33
C GLN A 247 13.57 12.49 -28.52
N VAL A 248 12.55 11.69 -28.80
CA VAL A 248 12.55 10.75 -29.93
C VAL A 248 12.61 11.50 -31.27
N ALA A 249 11.85 12.59 -31.41
CA ALA A 249 11.88 13.44 -32.59
C ALA A 249 13.26 14.08 -32.81
N GLU A 250 13.89 14.61 -31.75
CA GLU A 250 15.25 15.16 -31.81
C GLU A 250 16.28 14.11 -32.20
N GLN A 251 16.26 12.92 -31.57
CA GLN A 251 17.17 11.82 -31.92
C GLN A 251 17.01 11.40 -33.38
N PHE A 252 15.78 11.34 -33.88
CA PHE A 252 15.51 11.04 -35.27
C PHE A 252 16.11 12.13 -36.19
N MET A 253 15.85 13.41 -35.92
CA MET A 253 16.40 14.53 -36.70
C MET A 253 17.94 14.52 -36.75
N GLU A 254 18.61 14.30 -35.61
CA GLU A 254 20.07 14.24 -35.56
C GLU A 254 20.64 13.02 -36.30
N THR A 255 20.00 11.84 -36.19
CA THR A 255 20.46 10.60 -36.83
C THR A 255 20.49 10.71 -38.37
N TYR A 256 19.51 11.41 -38.94
CA TYR A 256 19.34 11.54 -40.38
C TYR A 256 19.76 12.91 -40.93
N ARG A 257 20.35 13.76 -40.08
CA ARG A 257 20.81 15.11 -40.42
C ARG A 257 21.72 15.10 -41.64
N GLY A 258 21.36 15.87 -42.67
CA GLY A 258 22.14 16.01 -43.91
C GLY A 258 22.05 14.84 -44.90
N LYS A 259 21.19 13.85 -44.65
CA LYS A 259 21.02 12.67 -45.54
C LYS A 259 19.77 12.75 -46.43
N PHE A 260 18.67 13.35 -45.97
CA PHE A 260 17.39 13.46 -46.71
C PHE A 260 16.60 14.72 -46.29
N TYR A 261 15.58 15.11 -47.08
CA TYR A 261 14.54 16.08 -46.68
C TYR A 261 13.67 15.50 -45.56
N PHE A 262 13.34 16.31 -44.56
CA PHE A 262 12.45 15.92 -43.46
C PHE A 262 11.12 16.66 -43.62
N ASP A 263 10.10 15.98 -44.14
CA ASP A 263 8.74 16.44 -43.92
C ASP A 263 8.28 15.98 -42.52
N ILE A 264 7.59 16.87 -41.82
CA ILE A 264 7.16 16.70 -40.42
C ILE A 264 6.24 15.48 -40.31
N TYR A 265 5.35 15.31 -41.29
CA TYR A 265 4.36 14.25 -41.35
C TYR A 265 4.99 12.88 -41.59
N GLY A 266 6.02 12.76 -42.43
CA GLY A 266 6.76 11.52 -42.66
C GLY A 266 7.69 11.12 -41.51
N THR A 267 8.17 12.10 -40.71
CA THR A 267 8.92 11.83 -39.47
C THR A 267 7.98 11.37 -38.37
N LEU A 268 6.84 12.04 -38.21
CA LEU A 268 5.78 11.64 -37.30
C LEU A 268 5.17 10.31 -37.69
N ASP A 269 4.82 10.07 -38.95
CA ASP A 269 4.32 8.79 -39.46
C ASP A 269 5.31 7.66 -39.18
N LYS A 270 6.63 7.91 -39.31
CA LYS A 270 7.64 6.93 -38.91
C LYS A 270 7.72 6.71 -37.40
N ILE A 271 7.53 7.73 -36.57
CA ILE A 271 7.47 7.60 -35.11
C ILE A 271 6.19 6.84 -34.72
N ILE A 272 5.04 7.28 -35.23
CA ILE A 272 3.73 6.65 -35.06
C ILE A 272 3.79 5.18 -35.45
N ARG A 273 4.30 4.84 -36.63
CA ARG A 273 4.46 3.44 -37.08
C ARG A 273 5.51 2.66 -36.31
N LYS A 274 6.60 3.31 -35.89
CA LYS A 274 7.66 2.65 -35.12
C LYS A 274 7.21 2.31 -33.70
N TYR A 275 6.28 3.08 -33.14
CA TYR A 275 5.79 2.94 -31.77
C TYR A 275 4.31 2.55 -31.71
N HIS A 276 3.74 2.08 -32.83
CA HIS A 276 2.37 1.58 -32.94
C HIS A 276 1.28 2.54 -32.45
N LEU A 277 1.40 3.82 -32.77
CA LEU A 277 0.44 4.86 -32.40
C LEU A 277 -0.64 5.07 -33.48
N GLU A 278 -0.79 4.16 -34.46
CA GLU A 278 -1.65 4.38 -35.64
C GLU A 278 -3.13 4.54 -35.29
N GLU A 279 -3.60 3.90 -34.21
CA GLU A 279 -5.00 4.01 -33.74
C GLU A 279 -5.32 5.34 -33.05
N ILE A 280 -4.29 6.16 -32.79
CA ILE A 280 -4.39 7.41 -32.02
C ILE A 280 -4.20 8.64 -32.91
N PHE A 281 -3.60 8.47 -34.09
CA PHE A 281 -3.22 9.56 -34.98
C PHE A 281 -3.72 9.27 -36.41
N GLU A 282 -4.76 9.99 -36.85
CA GLU A 282 -5.07 10.11 -38.27
C GLU A 282 -4.30 11.31 -38.84
N LEU A 283 -3.24 11.06 -39.60
CA LEU A 283 -2.57 12.11 -40.37
C LEU A 283 -3.21 12.18 -41.76
N GLU A 284 -3.91 13.27 -42.07
CA GLU A 284 -4.28 13.60 -43.44
C GLU A 284 -3.02 13.96 -44.23
N GLU A 285 -2.71 13.21 -45.29
CA GLU A 285 -1.58 13.49 -46.18
C GLU A 285 -1.82 14.79 -46.98
N GLU A 286 -1.05 15.84 -46.68
CA GLU A 286 -0.72 16.85 -47.68
C GLU A 286 0.80 17.07 -47.71
N ILE A 287 1.43 16.60 -48.79
CA ILE A 287 2.86 16.77 -49.07
C ILE A 287 3.01 17.95 -50.04
N GLU A 288 3.55 19.06 -49.55
CA GLU A 288 4.09 20.12 -50.42
C GLU A 288 5.62 20.02 -50.49
N GLU A 289 6.16 19.96 -51.71
CA GLU A 289 7.59 20.10 -51.99
C GLU A 289 8.04 21.54 -51.75
N PHE A 290 9.00 21.77 -50.85
CA PHE A 290 9.64 23.07 -50.66
C PHE A 290 11.14 23.02 -50.93
N ASP A 291 11.63 24.03 -51.65
CA ASP A 291 13.04 24.23 -52.02
C ASP A 291 13.84 24.89 -50.88
N LEU A 292 15.12 24.50 -50.78
CA LEU A 292 16.04 24.79 -49.67
C LEU A 292 16.44 26.26 -49.58
N LYS A 293 15.69 27.07 -48.81
CA LYS A 293 16.24 28.28 -48.16
C LYS A 293 15.68 28.41 -46.74
N ASP A 294 16.61 28.38 -45.78
CA ASP A 294 16.43 28.51 -44.33
C ASP A 294 15.98 27.27 -43.54
N ASN A 295 17.00 26.51 -43.11
CA ASN A 295 16.94 25.43 -42.11
C ASN A 295 16.26 25.88 -40.79
N GLU A 296 16.35 27.18 -40.46
CA GLU A 296 15.75 27.77 -39.26
C GLU A 296 14.24 27.96 -39.39
N TYR A 297 13.73 28.30 -40.59
CA TYR A 297 12.30 28.38 -40.86
C TYR A 297 11.63 27.00 -40.79
N LEU A 298 12.26 25.99 -41.41
CA LEU A 298 11.76 24.61 -41.38
C LEU A 298 11.78 24.02 -39.96
N LYS A 299 12.83 24.29 -39.18
CA LYS A 299 12.90 23.91 -37.76
C LYS A 299 11.79 24.60 -36.94
N ASN A 300 11.57 25.89 -37.14
CA ASN A 300 10.52 26.63 -36.44
C ASN A 300 9.11 26.15 -36.83
N LYS A 301 8.88 25.81 -38.10
CA LYS A 301 7.63 25.20 -38.57
C LYS A 301 7.43 23.81 -37.96
N PHE A 302 8.47 22.98 -37.95
CA PHE A 302 8.47 21.66 -37.28
C PHE A 302 8.09 21.77 -35.81
N THR A 303 8.76 22.64 -35.05
CA THR A 303 8.45 22.85 -33.63
C THR A 303 7.01 23.30 -33.42
N LYS A 304 6.51 24.22 -34.26
CA LYS A 304 5.15 24.76 -34.14
C LYS A 304 4.08 23.72 -34.46
N ASP A 305 4.29 22.88 -35.47
CA ASP A 305 3.35 21.82 -35.85
C ASP A 305 3.37 20.68 -34.82
N MET A 306 4.55 20.34 -34.27
CA MET A 306 4.69 19.44 -33.11
C MET A 306 3.97 19.98 -31.87
N ASP A 307 4.15 21.27 -31.55
CA ASP A 307 3.49 21.92 -30.40
C ASP A 307 1.96 21.87 -30.55
N LYS A 308 1.45 22.12 -31.76
CA LYS A 308 0.01 22.05 -32.06
C LYS A 308 -0.51 20.62 -31.87
N LEU A 309 0.18 19.63 -32.43
CA LEU A 309 -0.20 18.23 -32.37
C LEU A 309 -0.16 17.68 -30.92
N ILE A 310 0.92 17.96 -30.19
CA ILE A 310 1.05 17.63 -28.76
C ILE A 310 -0.07 18.30 -27.96
N THR A 311 -0.36 19.57 -28.25
CA THR A 311 -1.47 20.26 -27.61
C THR A 311 -2.80 19.58 -27.92
N GLU A 312 -3.03 19.06 -29.12
CA GLU A 312 -4.27 18.35 -29.49
C GLU A 312 -4.37 16.96 -28.85
N LEU A 313 -3.30 16.16 -28.85
CA LEU A 313 -3.26 14.79 -28.30
C LEU A 313 -3.40 14.72 -26.78
N PHE A 314 -2.89 15.74 -26.09
CA PHE A 314 -2.86 15.77 -24.63
C PHE A 314 -3.82 16.82 -24.05
N ARG A 315 -4.66 17.46 -24.89
CA ARG A 315 -5.74 18.38 -24.47
C ARG A 315 -6.98 17.67 -23.97
N ASP A 316 -7.36 16.59 -24.63
CA ASP A 316 -8.56 15.81 -24.36
C ASP A 316 -8.12 14.38 -23.96
N ASP A 317 -8.83 13.78 -23.02
CA ASP A 317 -8.45 12.58 -22.29
C ASP A 317 -7.72 11.46 -23.08
N VAL A 318 -6.55 11.10 -22.54
CA VAL A 318 -5.86 9.78 -22.59
C VAL A 318 -5.66 9.14 -23.98
N ILE A 319 -4.43 9.27 -24.51
CA ILE A 319 -3.79 8.16 -25.21
C ILE A 319 -3.63 6.99 -24.22
N PHE A 320 -4.21 5.85 -24.56
CA PHE A 320 -4.28 4.61 -23.78
C PHE A 320 -2.97 4.32 -23.02
N ASN A 321 -3.10 4.04 -21.72
CA ASN A 321 -2.00 3.52 -20.89
C ASN A 321 -2.22 2.00 -20.74
N ASP A 322 -1.98 1.26 -21.82
CA ASP A 322 -1.56 -0.13 -21.68
C ASP A 322 -0.05 -0.06 -21.42
N ASP A 323 0.41 -0.52 -20.26
CA ASP A 323 1.85 -0.55 -19.92
C ASP A 323 2.63 -1.49 -20.87
N SER A 324 1.95 -2.13 -21.84
CA SER A 324 2.54 -2.83 -22.98
C SER A 324 3.40 -1.97 -23.88
N ASP A 325 3.18 -0.65 -23.91
CA ASP A 325 3.76 0.21 -24.95
C ASP A 325 5.00 0.97 -24.47
N TYR A 326 5.35 0.87 -23.19
CA TYR A 326 6.42 1.67 -22.57
C TYR A 326 7.25 0.91 -21.54
N ASP A 327 8.53 1.27 -21.46
CA ASP A 327 9.38 0.93 -20.32
C ASP A 327 9.27 2.03 -19.27
N ILE A 328 8.76 1.67 -18.09
CA ILE A 328 8.58 2.56 -16.95
C ILE A 328 9.57 2.17 -15.86
N LYS A 329 10.24 3.17 -15.27
CA LYS A 329 11.09 2.99 -14.09
C LYS A 329 10.83 4.11 -13.10
N ASP A 330 10.56 3.75 -11.84
CA ASP A 330 10.31 4.68 -10.74
C ASP A 330 9.20 5.72 -11.05
N GLY A 331 8.12 5.27 -11.71
CA GLY A 331 7.00 6.13 -12.13
C GLY A 331 7.33 7.15 -13.22
N LYS A 332 8.43 6.93 -13.95
CA LYS A 332 8.83 7.71 -15.12
C LYS A 332 8.87 6.82 -16.34
N VAL A 333 8.19 7.25 -17.39
CA VAL A 333 8.30 6.64 -18.71
C VAL A 333 9.72 6.92 -19.23
N LEU A 334 10.47 5.88 -19.58
CA LEU A 334 11.85 5.98 -20.05
C LEU A 334 11.93 5.97 -21.57
N GLU A 335 11.25 5.02 -22.20
CA GLU A 335 11.19 4.83 -23.64
C GLU A 335 9.94 4.02 -24.03
N PHE A 336 9.56 4.07 -25.30
CA PHE A 336 8.51 3.22 -25.83
C PHE A 336 9.05 1.80 -26.06
N LYS A 337 8.29 0.77 -25.67
CA LYS A 337 8.60 -0.63 -25.98
C LYS A 337 8.52 -0.84 -27.50
N LYS A 338 9.50 -1.54 -28.07
CA LYS A 338 9.39 -2.03 -29.45
C LYS A 338 8.19 -2.97 -29.52
N GLY A 339 7.20 -2.64 -30.34
CA GLY A 339 6.06 -3.54 -30.53
C GLY A 339 6.53 -4.91 -30.99
N LEU A 340 6.24 -5.91 -30.16
CA LEU A 340 6.10 -7.26 -30.67
C LEU A 340 4.79 -7.24 -31.47
N SER A 341 4.91 -7.39 -32.78
CA SER A 341 3.77 -7.60 -33.68
C SER A 341 2.82 -8.62 -33.05
N ARG A 342 1.67 -8.16 -32.58
CA ARG A 342 0.56 -9.04 -32.18
C ARG A 342 0.09 -9.71 -33.48
N ASN A 343 0.30 -11.02 -33.59
CA ASN A 343 -0.22 -11.86 -34.69
C ASN A 343 -1.73 -12.01 -34.60
#